data_AF-A0A7X5WLH9-F1
#
_entry.id   AF-A0A7X5WLH9-F1
#
_cell.length_a   1.000
_cell.length_b   1.000
_cell.length_c   1.000
_cell.angle_alpha   90.00
_cell.angle_beta   90.00
_cell.angle_gamma   90.00
#
_symmetry.space_group_name_H-M   'P 1'
#
loop_
_entity.id
_entity.type
_entity.pdbx_description
1 polymer ?
#
loop_
_entity_poly.entity_id
_entity_poly.type
_entity_poly.pdbx_seq_one_letter_code
_entity_poly.pdbx_strand_id
1 'polypeptide(L)' 'IPMGIGTFGSRSLAVDGAATFEATKIVREKAARIAAHKLEAAPEDIVFVDGGAHVAGTPDRRVEWAEIAKSA' A
#
# COMPACT_ATOMS: atom_id res chain seq x y z
N ILE A 1 0.41 10.43 -17.02
CA ILE A 1 -0.53 10.73 -15.91
C ILE A 1 -1.95 10.45 -16.35
N PRO A 2 -2.84 9.94 -15.48
CA PRO A 2 -4.25 9.78 -15.79
C PRO A 2 -4.90 11.11 -16.19
N MET A 3 -5.95 11.07 -17.01
CA MET A 3 -6.66 12.28 -17.41
C MET A 3 -7.50 12.79 -16.21
N GLY A 4 -7.28 14.05 -15.83
CA GLY A 4 -8.08 14.77 -14.85
C GLY A 4 -8.60 16.07 -15.45
N ILE A 5 -9.59 16.68 -14.81
CA ILE A 5 -10.21 17.92 -15.32
C ILE A 5 -9.60 19.18 -14.69
N GLY A 6 -8.40 19.07 -14.10
CA GLY A 6 -7.61 20.18 -13.58
C GLY A 6 -8.04 20.70 -12.20
N THR A 7 -7.27 21.69 -11.70
CA THR A 7 -7.51 22.36 -10.42
C THR A 7 -8.43 23.57 -10.61
N PHE A 8 -9.61 23.53 -10.00
CA PHE A 8 -10.51 24.68 -9.86
C PHE A 8 -11.54 24.42 -8.76
N GLY A 9 -12.20 25.48 -8.27
CA GLY A 9 -13.33 25.35 -7.33
C GLY A 9 -13.00 24.62 -6.02
N SER A 10 -11.76 24.72 -5.53
CA SER A 10 -11.29 24.11 -4.28
C SER A 10 -11.51 22.60 -4.16
N ARG A 11 -11.65 21.88 -5.28
CA ARG A 11 -12.04 20.46 -5.26
C ARG A 11 -10.88 19.46 -5.31
N SER A 12 -9.63 19.90 -5.47
CA SER A 12 -8.49 18.99 -5.65
C SER A 12 -8.41 17.97 -4.51
N LEU A 13 -8.61 18.39 -3.26
CA LEU A 13 -8.64 17.45 -2.14
C LEU A 13 -9.82 16.47 -2.21
N ALA A 14 -11.01 16.96 -2.52
CA ALA A 14 -12.21 16.13 -2.56
C ALA A 14 -12.15 15.07 -3.68
N VAL A 15 -11.67 15.46 -4.86
CA VAL A 15 -11.60 14.56 -6.03
C VAL A 15 -10.31 13.75 -6.05
N ASP A 16 -9.16 14.44 -6.06
CA ASP A 16 -7.87 13.77 -6.20
C ASP A 16 -7.47 13.04 -4.92
N GLY A 17 -7.90 13.52 -3.75
CA GLY A 17 -7.72 12.80 -2.48
C GLY A 17 -8.51 11.50 -2.44
N ALA A 18 -9.77 11.49 -2.89
CA ALA A 18 -10.57 10.27 -3.01
C ALA A 18 -9.96 9.31 -4.05
N ALA A 19 -9.54 9.81 -5.21
CA ALA A 19 -8.88 9.01 -6.23
C ALA A 19 -7.56 8.40 -5.72
N THR A 20 -6.76 9.16 -4.97
CA THR A 20 -5.53 8.69 -4.33
C THR A 20 -5.83 7.60 -3.31
N PHE A 21 -6.84 7.78 -2.47
CA PHE A 21 -7.24 6.79 -1.47
C PHE A 21 -7.64 5.45 -2.11
N GLU A 22 -8.46 5.47 -3.16
CA GLU A 22 -8.85 4.26 -3.88
C GLU A 22 -7.64 3.60 -4.58
N ALA A 23 -6.75 4.39 -5.21
CA ALA A 23 -5.52 3.86 -5.79
C ALA A 23 -4.61 3.21 -4.73
N THR A 24 -4.52 3.79 -3.54
CA THR A 24 -3.75 3.23 -2.42
C THR A 24 -4.31 1.88 -1.96
N LYS A 25 -5.64 1.67 -1.98
CA LYS A 25 -6.20 0.34 -1.63
C LYS A 25 -5.69 -0.75 -2.58
N ILE A 26 -5.67 -0.47 -3.88
CA ILE A 26 -5.19 -1.41 -4.91
C ILE A 26 -3.71 -1.73 -4.68
N VAL A 27 -2.89 -0.70 -4.46
CA VAL A 27 -1.46 -0.88 -4.18
C VAL A 27 -1.23 -1.65 -2.89
N ARG A 28 -1.98 -1.33 -1.83
CA ARG A 28 -1.89 -1.99 -0.52
C ARG A 28 -2.23 -3.47 -0.61
N GLU A 29 -3.26 -3.84 -1.37
CA GLU A 29 -3.65 -5.24 -1.55
C GLU A 29 -2.55 -6.05 -2.27
N LYS A 30 -1.95 -5.48 -3.33
CA LYS A 30 -0.82 -6.11 -4.02
C LYS A 30 0.41 -6.22 -3.12
N ALA A 31 0.73 -5.16 -2.39
CA ALA A 31 1.84 -5.12 -1.45
C ALA A 31 1.67 -6.17 -0.33
N ALA A 32 0.45 -6.34 0.19
CA ALA A 32 0.15 -7.33 1.23
C ALA A 32 0.42 -8.75 0.73
N ARG A 33 -0.01 -9.05 -0.51
CA ARG A 33 0.26 -10.36 -1.15
C ARG A 33 1.76 -10.62 -1.35
N ILE A 34 2.52 -9.62 -1.78
CA ILE A 34 3.98 -9.74 -1.96
C ILE A 34 4.68 -9.95 -0.61
N ALA A 35 4.32 -9.15 0.40
CA ALA A 35 4.88 -9.27 1.74
C ALA A 35 4.55 -10.63 2.36
N ALA A 36 3.30 -11.07 2.25
CA ALA A 36 2.82 -12.37 2.69
C ALA A 36 3.60 -13.53 2.07
N HIS A 37 3.87 -13.46 0.76
CA HIS A 37 4.68 -14.48 0.09
C HIS A 37 6.11 -14.53 0.65
N LYS A 38 6.75 -13.38 0.90
CA LYS A 38 8.10 -13.31 1.47
C LYS A 38 8.18 -13.74 2.93
N LEU A 39 7.12 -13.49 3.69
CA LEU A 39 7.02 -13.80 5.11
C LEU A 39 6.37 -15.17 5.38
N GLU A 40 5.97 -15.89 4.32
CA GLU A 40 5.29 -17.19 4.39
C GLU A 40 4.04 -17.16 5.29
N ALA A 41 3.25 -16.09 5.16
CA ALA A 41 2.04 -15.84 5.94
C ALA A 41 0.83 -15.62 5.01
N ALA A 42 -0.37 -15.54 5.60
CA ALA A 42 -1.55 -15.14 4.87
C ALA A 42 -1.56 -13.60 4.64
N PRO A 43 -2.04 -13.09 3.48
CA PRO A 43 -2.14 -11.66 3.22
C PRO A 43 -2.94 -10.86 4.25
N GLU A 44 -3.97 -11.47 4.83
CA GLU A 44 -4.81 -10.90 5.89
C GLU A 44 -4.08 -10.69 7.22
N ASP A 45 -2.99 -11.43 7.46
CA ASP A 45 -2.17 -11.30 8.67
C ASP A 45 -1.08 -10.23 8.53
N ILE A 46 -0.97 -9.58 7.36
CA ILE A 46 0.05 -8.56 7.11
C ILE A 46 -0.35 -7.21 7.69
N VAL A 47 0.51 -6.69 8.56
CA VAL A 47 0.40 -5.37 9.15
C VAL A 47 1.45 -4.46 8.53
N PHE A 48 1.00 -3.32 7.98
CA PHE A 48 1.90 -2.28 7.48
C PHE A 48 2.27 -1.33 8.62
N VAL A 49 3.55 -1.00 8.68
CA VAL A 49 4.15 -0.08 9.66
C VAL A 49 5.14 0.84 8.94
N ASP A 50 5.68 1.81 9.66
CA ASP A 50 6.77 2.63 9.12
C ASP A 50 7.96 1.73 8.73
N GLY A 51 8.47 1.94 7.52
CA GLY A 51 9.57 1.15 6.95
C GLY A 51 9.14 -0.11 6.17
N GLY A 52 7.96 -0.68 6.42
CA GLY A 52 7.53 -1.85 5.65
C GLY A 52 6.30 -2.58 6.19
N ALA A 53 6.41 -3.90 6.31
CA ALA A 53 5.34 -4.76 6.79
C ALA A 53 5.87 -5.96 7.58
N HIS A 54 5.07 -6.48 8.50
CA HIS A 54 5.35 -7.70 9.26
C HIS A 54 4.07 -8.53 9.46
N VAL A 55 4.23 -9.76 9.95
CA VAL A 55 3.09 -10.61 10.32
C VAL A 55 2.54 -10.15 11.68
N ALA A 56 1.22 -10.10 11.82
CA ALA A 56 0.56 -9.81 13.10
C ALA A 56 1.10 -10.71 14.22
N GLY A 57 1.40 -10.14 15.38
CA GLY A 57 1.99 -10.86 16.51
C GLY A 57 3.48 -11.20 16.39
N THR A 58 4.13 -10.95 15.24
CA THR A 58 5.55 -11.25 15.03
C THR A 58 6.32 -10.03 14.45
N PRO A 59 6.48 -8.94 15.22
CA PRO A 59 7.06 -7.69 14.72
C PRO A 59 8.53 -7.81 14.29
N ASP A 60 9.28 -8.79 14.84
CA ASP A 60 10.70 -9.00 14.52
C ASP A 60 10.91 -9.55 13.10
N ARG A 61 9.92 -10.26 12.54
CA ARG A 61 9.98 -10.80 11.17
C ARG A 61 9.28 -9.84 10.22
N ARG A 62 10.05 -8.91 9.65
CA ARG A 62 9.56 -7.85 8.76
C ARG A 62 10.21 -7.88 7.39
N VAL A 63 9.53 -7.25 6.43
CA VAL A 63 10.02 -6.97 5.07
C VAL A 63 9.94 -5.47 4.82
N GLU A 64 11.00 -4.88 4.29
CA GLU A 64 11.08 -3.44 4.04
C GLU A 64 10.31 -3.07 2.75
N TRP A 65 9.82 -1.82 2.66
CA TRP A 65 9.13 -1.33 1.45
C TRP A 65 9.96 -1.47 0.18
N ALA A 66 11.27 -1.28 0.27
CA ALA A 66 12.19 -1.43 -0.87
C ALA A 66 12.18 -2.87 -1.42
N GLU A 67 12.07 -3.87 -0.54
CA GLU A 67 12.02 -5.27 -0.92
C GLU A 67 10.66 -5.65 -1.52
N ILE A 68 9.57 -5.11 -0.97
CA ILE A 68 8.22 -5.27 -1.54
C ILE A 68 8.18 -4.67 -2.95
N ALA A 69 8.66 -3.43 -3.11
CA ALA A 69 8.64 -2.71 -4.39
C ALA A 69 9.50 -3.39 -5.47
N LYS A 70 10.66 -3.96 -5.09
CA LYS A 70 11.53 -4.69 -6.02
C LYS A 70 10.88 -5.98 -6.55
N SER A 71 9.89 -6.52 -5.83
CA SER A 71 9.16 -7.73 -6.21
C SER A 71 7.78 -7.45 -6.81
N ALA A 72 7.45 -6.19 -7.11
CA ALA A 72 6.17 -5.76 -7.66
C ALA A 72 6.11 -5.85 -9.20
#